data_AF-A0A840QG57-F1
#
_entry.id   AF-A0A840QG57-F1
#
_cell.length_a   1.000
_cell.length_b   1.000
_cell.length_c   1.000
_cell.angle_alpha   90.00
_cell.angle_beta   90.00
_cell.angle_gamma   90.00
#
_symmetry.space_group_name_H-M   'P 1'
#
loop_
_entity.id
_entity.type
_entity.pdbx_description
1 polymer ?
#
loop_
_entity_poly.entity_id
_entity_poly.type
_entity_poly.pdbx_seq_one_letter_code
_entity_poly.pdbx_strand_id
1 'polypeptide(L)'
;MIELISTYRRSLEVRQAVESTPPSAAHPSTAGRIPTDTAHDRDWAEHARSRLPKRKKGDQTTGFGYDRDGTEHHITSGRDPAFSEEARLILHNSPRFLTDHRGAPTVVLHVEVKYALMMRRAGQTYGVVVLNKAICDLRRGCGAAVRAILPQGSVLVVWEPGATKPIELLGEARP
;
A
#
# COMPACT_ATOMS: atom_id res chain seq x y z
N MET A 1 45.30 44.35 20.20
CA MET A 1 45.12 43.17 21.07
C MET A 1 43.73 43.22 21.71
N ILE A 2 42.65 43.13 20.90
CA ILE A 2 41.24 43.14 21.39
C ILE A 2 40.37 42.12 20.62
N GLU A 3 40.76 41.69 19.40
CA GLU A 3 39.96 40.75 18.60
C GLU A 3 39.96 39.29 19.09
N LEU A 4 40.95 38.83 19.86
CA LEU A 4 41.04 37.42 20.27
C LEU A 4 40.06 37.00 21.39
N ILE A 5 39.55 37.96 22.18
CA ILE A 5 38.67 37.65 23.33
C ILE A 5 37.21 37.49 22.89
N SER A 6 36.80 38.15 21.80
CA SER A 6 35.41 38.11 21.30
C SER A 6 35.05 36.74 20.70
N THR A 7 35.97 36.12 19.97
CA THR A 7 35.73 34.85 19.28
C THR A 7 35.59 33.67 20.24
N TYR A 8 36.27 33.71 21.38
CA TYR A 8 36.21 32.64 22.38
C TYR A 8 34.89 32.63 23.18
N ARG A 9 34.28 33.80 23.41
CA ARG A 9 33.01 33.89 24.13
C ARG A 9 31.85 33.33 23.30
N ARG A 10 31.86 33.58 21.99
CA ARG A 10 30.85 33.10 21.05
C ARG A 10 30.90 31.58 20.83
N SER A 11 32.08 30.95 20.92
CA SER A 11 32.21 29.49 20.78
C SER A 11 31.76 28.72 22.02
N LEU A 12 31.87 29.32 23.22
CA LEU A 12 31.36 28.73 24.45
C LEU A 12 29.83 28.79 24.53
N GLU A 13 29.21 29.90 24.13
CA GLU A 13 27.75 30.03 24.08
C GLU A 13 27.09 29.02 23.13
N VAL A 14 27.74 28.75 21.98
CA VAL A 14 27.25 27.75 21.01
C VAL A 14 27.34 26.33 21.59
N ARG A 15 28.42 25.99 22.31
CA ARG A 15 28.55 24.67 22.94
C ARG A 15 27.54 24.45 24.06
N GLN A 16 27.32 25.47 24.89
CA GLN A 16 26.37 25.42 25.99
C GLN A 16 24.91 25.29 25.49
N ALA A 17 24.58 25.88 24.34
CA ALA A 17 23.28 25.72 23.70
C ALA A 17 23.06 24.30 23.13
N VAL A 18 24.09 23.65 22.59
CA VAL A 18 24.00 22.26 22.08
C VAL A 18 23.77 21.27 23.22
N GLU A 19 24.44 21.46 24.36
CA GLU A 19 24.28 20.61 25.55
C GLU A 19 22.94 20.78 26.28
N SER A 20 22.27 21.91 26.10
CA SER A 20 21.00 22.23 26.78
C SER A 20 19.75 21.77 26.03
N THR A 21 19.90 21.07 24.90
CA THR A 21 18.75 20.60 24.11
C THR A 21 18.18 19.34 24.75
N PRO A 22 16.91 19.32 25.20
CA PRO A 22 16.27 18.10 25.68
C PRO A 22 16.31 17.03 24.59
N PRO A 23 16.48 15.73 24.92
CA PRO A 23 16.41 14.68 23.91
C PRO A 23 15.08 14.80 23.18
N SER A 24 15.16 14.99 21.86
CA SER A 24 13.99 15.11 21.01
C SER A 24 13.12 13.87 21.23
N ALA A 25 11.88 14.06 21.70
CA ALA A 25 10.92 12.99 21.82
C ALA A 25 10.81 12.30 20.45
N ALA A 26 10.76 10.96 20.43
CA ALA A 26 10.70 10.20 19.20
C ALA A 26 9.60 10.76 18.30
N HIS A 27 9.99 11.27 17.14
CA HIS A 27 9.07 11.84 16.17
C HIS A 27 8.09 10.73 15.76
N PRO A 28 6.79 11.01 15.50
CA PRO A 28 5.84 9.99 15.05
C PRO A 28 6.28 9.24 13.79
N SER A 29 7.26 9.78 13.06
CA SER A 29 8.00 9.16 11.95
C SER A 29 8.90 7.97 12.34
N THR A 30 8.95 7.62 13.63
CA THR A 30 9.68 6.47 14.20
C THR A 30 8.78 5.23 14.31
N ALA A 31 7.47 5.37 14.11
CA ALA A 31 6.61 4.23 13.85
C ALA A 31 7.07 3.57 12.54
N GLY A 32 7.37 2.27 12.59
CA GLY A 32 8.12 1.55 11.57
C GLY A 32 7.61 1.81 10.15
N ARG A 33 8.43 2.50 9.35
CA ARG A 33 8.34 2.41 7.89
C ARG A 33 8.40 0.94 7.56
N ILE A 34 7.44 0.44 6.79
CA ILE A 34 7.65 -0.79 6.02
C ILE A 34 8.50 -0.33 4.84
N PRO A 35 9.82 -0.57 4.83
CA PRO A 35 10.61 -0.25 3.65
C PRO A 35 10.06 -1.12 2.53
N THR A 36 10.04 -0.60 1.31
CA THR A 36 9.75 -1.35 0.08
C THR A 36 10.46 -2.72 0.04
N ASP A 37 11.60 -2.87 0.73
CA ASP A 37 12.33 -4.14 0.91
C ASP A 37 11.56 -5.23 1.70
N THR A 38 10.72 -4.87 2.66
CA THR A 38 9.87 -5.85 3.39
C THR A 38 8.69 -6.35 2.56
N ALA A 39 8.41 -5.74 1.40
CA ALA A 39 7.38 -6.22 0.49
C ALA A 39 7.67 -7.63 -0.06
N HIS A 40 8.92 -8.07 -0.02
CA HIS A 40 9.34 -9.42 -0.43
C HIS A 40 9.72 -10.32 0.75
N ASP A 41 9.56 -9.83 1.97
CA ASP A 41 9.79 -10.59 3.19
C ASP A 41 8.54 -11.43 3.52
N ARG A 42 8.70 -12.75 3.41
CA ARG A 42 7.65 -13.72 3.71
C ARG A 42 7.25 -13.69 5.19
N ASP A 43 8.22 -13.58 6.10
CA ASP A 43 7.95 -13.69 7.53
C ASP A 43 7.17 -12.45 8.00
N TRP A 44 7.49 -11.28 7.45
CA TRP A 44 6.67 -10.08 7.62
C TRP A 44 5.25 -10.28 7.07
N ALA A 45 5.10 -10.82 5.86
CA ALA A 45 3.79 -11.04 5.26
C ALA A 45 2.92 -12.04 6.05
N GLU A 46 3.52 -13.09 6.59
CA GLU A 46 2.82 -14.03 7.48
C GLU A 46 2.48 -13.40 8.83
N HIS A 47 3.35 -12.54 9.37
CA HIS A 47 3.03 -11.78 10.58
C HIS A 47 1.83 -10.85 10.36
N ALA A 48 1.82 -10.09 9.26
CA ALA A 48 0.68 -9.27 8.86
C ALA A 48 -0.59 -10.11 8.67
N ARG A 49 -0.49 -11.28 8.01
CA ARG A 49 -1.62 -12.18 7.80
C ARG A 49 -2.16 -12.77 9.08
N SER A 50 -1.32 -13.04 10.08
CA SER A 50 -1.74 -13.62 11.36
C SER A 50 -2.77 -12.76 12.11
N ARG A 51 -2.79 -11.45 11.81
CA ARG A 51 -3.77 -10.47 12.33
C ARG A 51 -5.09 -10.45 11.55
N LEU A 52 -5.15 -11.05 10.37
CA LEU A 52 -6.40 -11.17 9.61
C LEU A 52 -7.28 -12.29 10.20
N PRO A 53 -8.61 -12.15 10.13
CA PRO A 53 -9.51 -13.21 10.57
C PRO A 53 -9.28 -14.50 9.79
N LYS A 54 -9.27 -15.63 10.52
CA LYS A 54 -9.29 -16.96 9.91
C LYS A 54 -10.59 -17.13 9.13
N ARG A 55 -10.46 -17.44 7.84
CA ARG A 55 -11.59 -17.49 6.93
C ARG A 55 -12.27 -18.86 6.96
N LYS A 56 -13.59 -18.89 7.10
CA LYS A 56 -14.45 -20.07 6.85
C LYS A 56 -15.05 -19.97 5.44
N LYS A 57 -15.56 -21.09 4.94
CA LYS A 57 -16.23 -21.13 3.63
C LYS A 57 -17.45 -20.21 3.66
N GLY A 58 -17.46 -19.19 2.80
CA GLY A 58 -18.55 -18.21 2.69
C GLY A 58 -18.21 -16.82 3.24
N ASP A 59 -17.20 -16.71 4.11
CA ASP A 59 -16.81 -15.43 4.71
C ASP A 59 -16.27 -14.46 3.66
N GLN A 60 -16.32 -13.15 3.93
CA GLN A 60 -15.67 -12.17 3.06
C GLN A 60 -14.14 -12.34 3.08
N THR A 61 -13.50 -12.01 1.97
CA THR A 61 -12.03 -11.84 1.95
C THR A 61 -11.70 -10.55 2.69
N THR A 62 -10.67 -10.58 3.52
CA THR A 62 -10.07 -9.39 4.13
C THR A 62 -8.59 -9.32 3.79
N GLY A 63 -8.05 -8.11 3.79
CA GLY A 63 -6.63 -7.89 3.64
C GLY A 63 -6.16 -6.59 4.26
N PHE A 64 -4.85 -6.49 4.41
CA PHE A 64 -4.17 -5.26 4.78
C PHE A 64 -3.41 -4.73 3.56
N GLY A 65 -3.75 -3.52 3.14
CA GLY A 65 -2.96 -2.74 2.18
C GLY A 65 -1.94 -1.89 2.93
N TYR A 66 -0.71 -1.80 2.44
CA TYR A 66 0.36 -1.00 3.03
C TYR A 66 0.90 -0.05 1.97
N ASP A 67 0.83 1.24 2.28
CA ASP A 67 1.43 2.26 1.42
C ASP A 67 2.96 2.32 1.59
N ARG A 68 3.59 3.23 0.84
CA ARG A 68 5.05 3.43 0.88
C ARG A 68 5.54 3.91 2.25
N ASP A 69 4.70 4.61 3.01
CA ASP A 69 5.04 5.13 4.32
C ASP A 69 4.82 4.08 5.43
N GLY A 70 4.25 2.92 5.07
CA GLY A 70 3.91 1.85 5.98
C GLY A 70 2.52 2.02 6.61
N THR A 71 1.72 2.97 6.14
CA THR A 71 0.34 3.13 6.60
C THR A 71 -0.46 1.89 6.24
N GLU A 72 -1.04 1.26 7.26
CA GLU A 72 -1.90 0.10 7.10
C GLU A 72 -3.35 0.52 6.80
N HIS A 73 -3.92 -0.13 5.79
CA HIS A 73 -5.32 0.00 5.40
C HIS A 73 -6.00 -1.36 5.53
N HIS A 74 -6.95 -1.48 6.45
CA HIS A 74 -7.78 -2.67 6.54
C HIS A 74 -8.89 -2.61 5.48
N ILE A 75 -8.98 -3.65 4.65
CA ILE A 75 -9.89 -3.69 3.51
C ILE A 75 -10.66 -5.01 3.52
N THR A 76 -11.97 -4.93 3.32
CA THR A 76 -12.87 -6.09 3.25
C THR A 76 -13.55 -6.14 1.88
N SER A 77 -13.61 -7.34 1.29
CA SER A 77 -14.33 -7.58 0.04
C SER A 77 -15.83 -7.41 0.23
N GLY A 78 -16.55 -7.05 -0.82
CA GLY A 78 -17.98 -6.76 -0.79
C GLY A 78 -18.27 -5.40 -1.41
N ARG A 79 -19.55 -5.09 -1.59
CA ARG A 79 -19.95 -3.83 -2.20
C ARG A 79 -19.62 -2.66 -1.28
N ASP A 80 -18.92 -1.70 -1.85
CA ASP A 80 -18.62 -0.44 -1.18
C ASP A 80 -18.85 0.67 -2.21
N PRO A 81 -19.90 1.50 -2.07
CA PRO A 81 -20.18 2.57 -3.03
C PRO A 81 -19.00 3.52 -3.23
N ALA A 82 -18.13 3.70 -2.23
CA ALA A 82 -16.96 4.56 -2.30
C ALA A 82 -15.86 4.00 -3.20
N PHE A 83 -15.89 2.73 -3.60
CA PHE A 83 -14.88 2.12 -4.47
C PHE A 83 -15.48 1.39 -5.68
N SER A 84 -16.56 0.63 -5.47
CA SER A 84 -17.10 -0.32 -6.45
C SER A 84 -17.62 0.36 -7.73
N GLU A 85 -18.25 1.54 -7.63
CA GLU A 85 -18.78 2.21 -8.83
C GLU A 85 -17.68 2.87 -9.66
N GLU A 86 -16.69 3.50 -9.02
CA GLU A 86 -15.56 4.07 -9.76
C GLU A 86 -14.70 2.97 -10.39
N ALA A 87 -14.41 1.88 -9.66
CA ALA A 87 -13.73 0.73 -10.22
C ALA A 87 -14.51 0.14 -11.41
N ARG A 88 -15.83 0.04 -11.32
CA ARG A 88 -16.69 -0.41 -12.43
C ARG A 88 -16.55 0.49 -13.65
N LEU A 89 -16.59 1.81 -13.48
CA LEU A 89 -16.46 2.77 -14.57
C LEU A 89 -15.08 2.71 -15.21
N ILE A 90 -14.01 2.64 -14.42
CA ILE A 90 -12.63 2.50 -14.93
C ILE A 90 -12.50 1.22 -15.75
N LEU A 91 -12.95 0.08 -15.20
CA LEU A 91 -12.81 -1.21 -15.87
C LEU A 91 -13.65 -1.31 -17.13
N HIS A 92 -14.88 -0.78 -17.12
CA HIS A 92 -15.75 -0.80 -18.30
C HIS A 92 -15.21 0.07 -19.45
N ASN A 93 -14.50 1.14 -19.14
CA ASN A 93 -13.91 2.03 -20.14
C ASN A 93 -12.45 1.67 -20.49
N SER A 94 -11.90 0.63 -19.87
CA SER A 94 -10.51 0.23 -20.08
C SER A 94 -10.39 -0.71 -21.28
N PRO A 95 -9.56 -0.39 -22.29
CA PRO A 95 -9.26 -1.34 -23.37
C PRO A 95 -8.40 -2.52 -22.89
N ARG A 96 -7.91 -2.47 -21.64
CA ARG A 96 -7.06 -3.51 -21.03
C ARG A 96 -7.85 -4.50 -20.19
N PHE A 97 -9.13 -4.25 -19.96
CA PHE A 97 -9.98 -5.14 -19.19
C PHE A 97 -11.22 -5.52 -20.01
N LEU A 98 -11.29 -6.78 -20.40
CA LEU A 98 -12.44 -7.30 -21.13
C LEU A 98 -13.61 -7.45 -20.14
N THR A 99 -14.59 -6.55 -20.23
CA THR A 99 -15.88 -6.74 -19.58
C THR A 99 -16.80 -7.55 -20.49
N ASP A 100 -17.55 -8.49 -19.90
CA ASP A 100 -18.72 -8.99 -20.61
C ASP A 100 -19.81 -7.90 -20.57
N HIS A 101 -20.71 -7.89 -21.57
CA HIS A 101 -21.80 -6.93 -21.61
C HIS A 101 -22.92 -7.23 -20.59
N ARG A 102 -22.71 -8.17 -19.66
CA ARG A 102 -23.77 -8.75 -18.81
C ARG A 102 -23.76 -8.27 -17.36
N GLY A 103 -22.93 -7.29 -17.00
CA GLY A 103 -23.04 -6.61 -15.71
C GLY A 103 -21.75 -5.99 -15.20
N ALA A 104 -21.79 -5.50 -13.96
CA ALA A 104 -20.59 -5.02 -13.27
C ALA A 104 -19.62 -6.18 -13.03
N PRO A 105 -18.32 -6.06 -13.38
CA PRO A 105 -17.35 -7.10 -13.09
C PRO A 105 -17.31 -7.41 -11.59
N THR A 106 -17.51 -8.67 -11.19
CA THR A 106 -17.53 -9.07 -9.75
C THR A 106 -16.24 -8.72 -9.01
N VAL A 107 -15.13 -8.59 -9.75
CA VAL A 107 -13.82 -8.18 -9.25
C VAL A 107 -13.83 -6.80 -8.59
N VAL A 108 -14.79 -5.90 -8.90
CA VAL A 108 -14.91 -4.57 -8.26
C VAL A 108 -15.23 -4.65 -6.76
N LEU A 109 -15.65 -5.82 -6.29
CA LEU A 109 -15.92 -6.09 -4.89
C LEU A 109 -14.68 -6.61 -4.14
N HIS A 110 -13.61 -6.98 -4.85
CA HIS A 110 -12.47 -7.65 -4.24
C HIS A 110 -11.46 -6.66 -3.64
N VAL A 111 -10.69 -7.15 -2.65
CA VAL A 111 -9.78 -6.33 -1.83
C VAL A 111 -8.70 -5.65 -2.67
N GLU A 112 -8.13 -6.39 -3.62
CA GLU A 112 -7.02 -5.96 -4.46
C GLU A 112 -7.45 -4.83 -5.39
N VAL A 113 -8.69 -4.91 -5.91
CA VAL A 113 -9.27 -3.87 -6.77
C VAL A 113 -9.57 -2.60 -5.98
N LYS A 114 -10.13 -2.73 -4.76
CA LYS A 114 -10.33 -1.58 -3.87
C LYS A 114 -9.00 -0.90 -3.55
N TYR A 115 -7.97 -1.69 -3.21
CA TYR A 115 -6.67 -1.14 -2.87
C TYR A 115 -5.96 -0.50 -4.08
N ALA A 116 -6.03 -1.11 -5.26
CA ALA A 116 -5.53 -0.51 -6.49
C ALA A 116 -6.19 0.86 -6.77
N LEU A 117 -7.49 0.99 -6.49
CA LEU A 117 -8.19 2.26 -6.62
C LEU A 117 -7.73 3.29 -5.56
N MET A 118 -7.49 2.86 -4.32
CA MET A 118 -6.89 3.73 -3.29
C MET A 118 -5.54 4.26 -3.74
N MET A 119 -4.67 3.38 -4.25
CA MET A 119 -3.36 3.76 -4.78
C MET A 119 -3.49 4.78 -5.92
N ARG A 120 -4.38 4.52 -6.89
CA ARG A 120 -4.64 5.43 -8.01
C ARG A 120 -5.08 6.82 -7.52
N ARG A 121 -6.02 6.88 -6.57
CA ARG A 121 -6.53 8.15 -6.01
C ARG A 121 -5.46 8.92 -5.26
N ALA A 122 -4.59 8.22 -4.54
CA ALA A 122 -3.50 8.83 -3.78
C ALA A 122 -2.27 9.20 -4.63
N GLY A 123 -2.25 8.84 -5.93
CA GLY A 123 -1.04 8.99 -6.76
C GLY A 123 0.11 8.08 -6.31
N GLN A 124 -0.20 7.01 -5.57
CA GLN A 124 0.77 6.07 -5.02
C GLN A 124 1.24 5.10 -6.11
N THR A 125 2.55 5.04 -6.32
CA THR A 125 3.18 4.19 -7.34
C THR A 125 3.62 2.82 -6.82
N TYR A 126 3.56 2.58 -5.51
CA TYR A 126 3.97 1.30 -4.94
C TYR A 126 3.13 0.96 -3.73
N GLY A 127 2.61 -0.25 -3.65
CA GLY A 127 1.88 -0.73 -2.47
C GLY A 127 1.97 -2.25 -2.31
N VAL A 128 1.68 -2.72 -1.11
CA VAL A 128 1.64 -4.15 -0.78
C VAL A 128 0.26 -4.49 -0.25
N VAL A 129 -0.32 -5.62 -0.66
CA VAL A 129 -1.55 -6.13 -0.07
C VAL A 129 -1.37 -7.56 0.40
N VAL A 130 -1.67 -7.81 1.67
CA VAL A 130 -1.66 -9.14 2.28
C VAL A 130 -3.09 -9.62 2.43
N LEU A 131 -3.40 -10.80 1.88
CA LEU A 131 -4.76 -11.33 1.81
C LEU A 131 -4.93 -12.57 2.69
N ASN A 132 -6.16 -12.81 3.15
CA ASN A 132 -6.57 -14.08 3.76
C ASN A 132 -7.22 -15.07 2.76
N LYS A 133 -7.19 -14.75 1.47
CA LYS A 133 -7.63 -15.59 0.35
C LYS A 133 -6.70 -15.39 -0.84
N ALA A 134 -6.46 -16.45 -1.61
CA ALA A 134 -5.82 -16.34 -2.91
C ALA A 134 -6.56 -15.35 -3.83
N ILE A 135 -5.78 -14.58 -4.58
CA ILE A 135 -6.28 -13.65 -5.59
C ILE A 135 -7.04 -14.44 -6.66
N CYS A 136 -8.08 -13.82 -7.20
CA CYS A 136 -8.77 -14.40 -8.34
C CYS A 136 -7.94 -14.27 -9.63
N ASP A 137 -8.33 -14.98 -10.69
CA ASP A 137 -7.60 -15.14 -11.95
C ASP A 137 -6.71 -13.95 -12.36
N LEU A 138 -5.43 -14.24 -12.66
CA LEU A 138 -4.42 -13.23 -12.95
C LEU A 138 -4.52 -12.62 -14.36
N ARG A 139 -5.15 -13.30 -15.32
CA ARG A 139 -5.19 -12.90 -16.74
C ARG A 139 -6.49 -12.21 -17.15
N ARG A 140 -7.60 -12.56 -16.51
CA ARG A 140 -8.97 -12.12 -16.83
C ARG A 140 -9.73 -11.64 -15.59
N GLY A 141 -9.25 -11.95 -14.39
CA GLY A 141 -9.87 -11.55 -13.13
C GLY A 141 -9.15 -10.36 -12.48
N CYS A 142 -8.88 -10.52 -11.19
CA CYS A 142 -8.30 -9.51 -10.31
C CYS A 142 -6.95 -9.02 -10.83
N GLY A 143 -6.11 -9.90 -11.37
CA GLY A 143 -4.81 -9.50 -11.92
C GLY A 143 -4.95 -8.53 -13.08
N ALA A 144 -5.86 -8.81 -14.03
CA ALA A 144 -6.15 -7.90 -15.14
C ALA A 144 -6.81 -6.60 -14.66
N ALA A 145 -7.74 -6.69 -13.71
CA ALA A 145 -8.43 -5.52 -13.18
C ALA A 145 -7.46 -4.54 -12.48
N VAL A 146 -6.58 -5.05 -11.63
CA VAL A 146 -5.55 -4.25 -10.95
C VAL A 146 -4.65 -3.55 -11.96
N ARG A 147 -4.13 -4.29 -12.96
CA ARG A 147 -3.29 -3.71 -14.02
C ARG A 147 -4.02 -2.61 -14.81
N ALA A 148 -5.30 -2.81 -15.08
CA ALA A 148 -6.14 -1.84 -15.78
C ALA A 148 -6.51 -0.60 -14.95
N ILE A 149 -6.51 -0.70 -13.62
CA ILE A 149 -6.80 0.41 -12.70
C ILE A 149 -5.53 1.20 -12.38
N LEU A 150 -4.41 0.53 -12.10
CA LEU A 150 -3.18 1.20 -11.70
C LEU A 150 -2.56 1.98 -12.87
N PRO A 151 -2.13 3.24 -12.65
CA PRO A 151 -1.36 3.99 -13.64
C PRO A 151 -0.07 3.27 -14.03
N GLN A 152 0.37 3.47 -15.27
CA GLN A 152 1.70 3.03 -15.71
C GLN A 152 2.80 3.51 -14.76
N GLY A 153 3.75 2.62 -14.47
CA GLY A 153 4.81 2.85 -13.49
C GLY A 153 4.42 2.57 -12.04
N SER A 154 3.16 2.18 -11.77
CA SER A 154 2.74 1.74 -10.43
C SER A 154 2.89 0.22 -10.27
N VAL A 155 3.16 -0.25 -9.06
CA VAL A 155 3.29 -1.68 -8.72
C VAL A 155 2.46 -2.00 -7.49
N LEU A 156 1.57 -2.99 -7.59
CA LEU A 156 0.95 -3.61 -6.43
C LEU A 156 1.53 -5.01 -6.21
N VAL A 157 2.15 -5.22 -5.05
CA VAL A 157 2.65 -6.50 -4.58
C VAL A 157 1.56 -7.21 -3.80
N VAL A 158 1.25 -8.46 -4.13
CA VAL A 158 0.15 -9.23 -3.54
C VAL A 158 0.68 -10.48 -2.85
N TRP A 159 0.38 -10.62 -1.55
CA TRP A 159 0.71 -11.79 -0.74
C TRP A 159 -0.52 -12.66 -0.48
N GLU A 160 -0.56 -13.81 -1.14
CA GLU A 160 -1.60 -14.83 -0.95
C GLU A 160 -1.28 -15.79 0.22
N PRO A 161 -2.29 -16.39 0.87
CA PRO A 161 -2.11 -17.41 1.91
C PRO A 161 -1.13 -18.52 1.51
N GLY A 162 -0.07 -18.70 2.31
CA GLY A 162 0.93 -19.74 2.12
C GLY A 162 1.90 -19.52 0.95
N ALA A 163 1.83 -18.37 0.26
CA ALA A 163 2.76 -18.06 -0.81
C ALA A 163 4.20 -17.91 -0.27
N THR A 164 5.17 -18.42 -1.01
CA THR A 164 6.60 -18.25 -0.70
C THR A 164 7.21 -16.99 -1.33
N LYS A 165 6.52 -16.42 -2.33
CA LYS A 165 6.88 -15.19 -3.03
C LYS A 165 5.60 -14.42 -3.36
N PRO A 166 5.63 -13.09 -3.40
CA PRO A 166 4.46 -12.32 -3.78
C PRO A 166 4.25 -12.33 -5.30
N ILE A 167 3.05 -11.92 -5.70
CA ILE A 167 2.70 -11.63 -7.09
C ILE A 167 2.82 -10.13 -7.30
N GLU A 168 3.55 -9.73 -8.34
CA GLU A 168 3.65 -8.31 -8.72
C GLU A 168 2.71 -7.99 -9.87
N LEU A 169 1.87 -6.97 -9.66
CA LEU A 169 0.92 -6.47 -10.63
C LEU A 169 1.34 -5.05 -11.04
N LEU A 170 1.85 -4.95 -12.27
CA LEU A 170 2.32 -3.71 -12.87
C LEU A 170 1.15 -2.94 -13.48
N GLY A 171 1.01 -1.66 -13.14
CA GLY A 171 -0.02 -0.79 -13.71
C GLY A 171 0.17 -0.57 -15.20
N GLU A 172 -0.96 -0.57 -15.93
CA GLU A 172 -1.02 -0.44 -17.38
C GLU A 172 -1.97 0.67 -17.83
N ALA A 173 -2.69 1.31 -16.89
CA ALA A 173 -3.62 2.38 -17.20
C ALA A 173 -2.88 3.60 -17.74
N ARG A 174 -3.36 4.12 -18.88
CA ARG A 174 -2.86 5.38 -19.43
C ARG A 174 -3.49 6.57 -18.68
N PRO A 175 -2.79 7.72 -18.63
CA PRO A 175 -3.33 8.97 -18.10
C PRO A 175 -4.63 9.38 -18.79
#